data_AF-A0A0C3JET1-F1
#
_entry.id   AF-A0A0C3JET1-F1
#
_cell.length_a   1.000
_cell.length_b   1.000
_cell.length_c   1.000
_cell.angle_alpha   90.00
_cell.angle_beta   90.00
_cell.angle_gamma   90.00
#
_symmetry.space_group_name_H-M   'P 1'
#
loop_
_entity.id
_entity.type
_entity.pdbx_description
1 polymer ?
#
loop_
_entity_poly.entity_id
_entity_poly.type
_entity_poly.pdbx_seq_one_letter_code
_entity_poly.pdbx_strand_id
1 'polypeptide(L)'
;MAPSAAYDAFNSDAEDGGPEDFNLDEGTDNTNLEDLDSDAKQHRQLTHVPSPQADVAELQGSRNASSKSNSLMTCIEQEAKKYLLLYHFFIIQSLFPAAPNPNTDQCNPAWWKSQDGKLKGALTELYKMIPADLHELMVTYKQFGSVFIQAHGQERSNVLKVIKDCSGMLFAPYNISPDLFTGKPACKKDNKACLVLLKKDGVREYTCFAPILFADPKQMVTGGLLKSPVLVKVSMHENKHGWPPARGQKMGMLSITEGLIAGACILVQFLLSHDPELSATGAETQVNYQSEYDFYLEKLFKASPWAVSMMNFFNQEVFRKGSQLANVKFEVFANVEQLHTWEDEFLDELNNIDPTCFHTA
;
A
#
# COMPACT_ATOMS: atom_id res chain seq x y z
N MET A 1 -31.78 -31.81 5.31
CA MET A 1 -32.93 -31.10 4.73
C MET A 1 -32.43 -29.77 4.18
N ALA A 2 -32.36 -29.65 2.85
CA ALA A 2 -32.22 -28.38 2.12
C ALA A 2 -33.64 -27.77 1.93
N PRO A 3 -33.79 -26.48 1.55
CA PRO A 3 -33.46 -25.90 0.22
C PRO A 3 -32.63 -24.58 0.34
N SER A 4 -31.85 -24.06 -0.62
CA SER A 4 -31.91 -23.84 -2.10
C SER A 4 -32.75 -22.64 -2.58
N ALA A 5 -32.06 -21.63 -3.15
CA ALA A 5 -32.38 -20.73 -4.29
C ALA A 5 -31.78 -19.32 -4.01
N ALA A 6 -30.75 -18.78 -4.67
CA ALA A 6 -30.43 -18.58 -6.10
C ALA A 6 -31.43 -17.66 -6.83
N TYR A 7 -30.96 -16.47 -7.24
CA TYR A 7 -31.55 -15.66 -8.30
C TYR A 7 -30.45 -15.26 -9.28
N ASP A 8 -30.63 -15.74 -10.50
CA ASP A 8 -29.81 -15.50 -11.70
C ASP A 8 -30.36 -14.33 -12.53
N ALA A 9 -29.41 -13.73 -13.28
CA ALA A 9 -29.48 -13.28 -14.67
C ALA A 9 -30.63 -12.37 -15.18
N PHE A 10 -30.22 -11.21 -15.69
CA PHE A 10 -30.93 -10.45 -16.73
C PHE A 10 -30.42 -10.87 -18.11
N ASN A 11 -31.34 -11.24 -19.01
CA ASN A 11 -31.10 -11.32 -20.45
C ASN A 11 -32.29 -10.71 -21.19
N SER A 12 -31.97 -10.00 -22.28
CA SER A 12 -32.71 -9.69 -23.52
C SER A 12 -34.25 -9.64 -23.52
N ASP A 13 -34.81 -8.65 -24.23
CA ASP A 13 -35.60 -8.94 -25.43
C ASP A 13 -35.84 -7.68 -26.28
N ALA A 14 -35.82 -7.91 -27.59
CA ALA A 14 -36.15 -7.02 -28.68
C ALA A 14 -37.29 -7.67 -29.48
N GLU A 15 -38.28 -6.90 -29.92
CA GLU A 15 -39.11 -7.08 -31.14
C GLU A 15 -39.77 -5.70 -31.38
N ASP A 16 -39.64 -5.04 -32.53
CA ASP A 16 -40.12 -5.32 -33.91
C ASP A 16 -41.62 -5.03 -34.13
N GLY A 17 -41.92 -4.37 -35.26
CA GLY A 17 -43.27 -4.04 -35.73
C GLY A 17 -43.39 -2.69 -36.45
N GLY A 18 -43.06 -2.62 -37.74
CA GLY A 18 -43.53 -1.57 -38.68
C GLY A 18 -45.00 -1.79 -39.10
N PRO A 19 -45.46 -1.37 -40.31
CA PRO A 19 -44.88 -0.50 -41.35
C PRO A 19 -45.84 0.61 -41.86
N GLU A 20 -45.44 1.47 -42.82
CA GLU A 20 -46.29 1.89 -43.96
C GLU A 20 -45.51 2.68 -45.04
N ASP A 21 -45.82 2.34 -46.30
CA ASP A 21 -45.24 2.78 -47.59
C ASP A 21 -45.65 4.21 -48.02
N PHE A 22 -44.93 4.82 -48.98
CA PHE A 22 -45.48 5.41 -50.22
C PHE A 22 -44.38 5.96 -51.18
N ASN A 23 -44.12 5.19 -52.24
CA ASN A 23 -43.82 5.46 -53.67
C ASN A 23 -43.05 6.69 -54.23
N LEU A 24 -42.02 6.33 -55.04
CA LEU A 24 -41.69 6.67 -56.45
C LEU A 24 -41.53 8.15 -56.90
N ASP A 25 -40.42 8.49 -57.57
CA ASP A 25 -40.40 8.74 -59.04
C ASP A 25 -38.97 8.95 -59.65
N GLU A 26 -38.91 8.70 -60.96
CA GLU A 26 -37.90 8.62 -62.03
C GLU A 26 -36.66 9.55 -62.12
N GLY A 27 -35.66 9.11 -62.90
CA GLY A 27 -34.72 10.01 -63.59
C GLY A 27 -33.42 9.44 -64.20
N THR A 28 -33.54 8.63 -65.27
CA THR A 28 -32.65 8.43 -66.44
C THR A 28 -31.11 8.64 -66.43
N ASP A 29 -30.43 7.57 -66.87
CA ASP A 29 -29.37 7.43 -67.89
C ASP A 29 -28.25 8.48 -68.06
N ASN A 30 -26.99 7.99 -68.05
CA ASN A 30 -26.08 8.07 -69.21
C ASN A 30 -24.82 7.21 -69.02
N THR A 31 -24.66 6.24 -69.92
CA THR A 31 -23.45 5.46 -70.22
C THR A 31 -22.29 6.31 -70.74
N ASN A 32 -21.05 6.07 -70.28
CA ASN A 32 -19.91 5.71 -71.15
C ASN A 32 -18.56 5.59 -70.41
N LEU A 33 -18.00 4.37 -70.45
CA LEU A 33 -16.74 4.03 -71.15
C LEU A 33 -15.39 4.52 -70.58
N GLU A 34 -14.94 3.97 -69.44
CA GLU A 34 -13.51 3.79 -69.12
C GLU A 34 -13.30 2.57 -68.21
N ASP A 35 -13.41 1.36 -68.76
CA ASP A 35 -13.24 0.11 -68.01
C ASP A 35 -12.32 -0.85 -68.80
N LEU A 36 -11.01 -0.55 -68.85
CA LEU A 36 -9.97 -1.43 -69.40
C LEU A 36 -8.58 -1.29 -68.74
N ASP A 37 -8.46 -0.85 -67.47
CA ASP A 37 -7.16 -0.81 -66.77
C ASP A 37 -7.17 -1.32 -65.31
N SER A 38 -8.28 -1.92 -64.86
CA SER A 38 -8.40 -2.43 -63.47
C SER A 38 -7.85 -3.85 -63.27
N ASP A 39 -7.85 -4.69 -64.31
CA ASP A 39 -7.50 -6.12 -64.19
C ASP A 39 -5.99 -6.42 -64.18
N ALA A 40 -5.14 -5.47 -64.61
CA ALA A 40 -3.69 -5.66 -64.59
C ALA A 40 -3.05 -5.42 -63.20
N LYS A 41 -3.75 -4.72 -62.30
CA LYS A 41 -3.26 -4.46 -60.93
C LYS A 41 -3.66 -5.56 -59.93
N GLN A 42 -4.78 -6.25 -60.13
CA GLN A 42 -5.22 -7.32 -59.23
C GLN A 42 -4.38 -8.59 -59.35
N HIS A 43 -3.79 -8.87 -60.52
CA HIS A 43 -2.93 -10.05 -60.70
C HIS A 43 -1.50 -9.91 -60.15
N ARG A 44 -1.02 -8.68 -59.82
CA ARG A 44 0.29 -8.49 -59.16
C ARG A 44 0.25 -8.62 -57.63
N GLN A 45 -0.93 -8.65 -57.02
CA GLN A 45 -1.07 -8.88 -55.57
C GLN A 45 -1.16 -10.36 -55.18
N LEU A 46 -1.41 -11.27 -56.14
CA LEU A 46 -1.59 -12.70 -55.86
C LEU A 46 -0.34 -13.58 -56.01
N THR A 47 0.82 -13.01 -56.36
CA THR A 47 2.09 -13.75 -56.42
C THR A 47 3.23 -13.11 -55.63
N HIS A 48 2.95 -12.16 -54.75
CA HIS A 48 3.96 -11.69 -53.80
C HIS A 48 4.08 -12.70 -52.65
N VAL A 49 4.84 -13.77 -52.88
CA VAL A 49 5.34 -14.63 -51.81
C VAL A 49 6.18 -13.75 -50.89
N PRO A 50 5.80 -13.53 -49.62
CA PRO A 50 6.64 -12.80 -48.68
C PRO A 50 7.98 -13.52 -48.59
N SER A 51 9.06 -12.80 -48.82
CA SER A 51 10.40 -13.37 -48.69
C SER A 51 10.56 -13.89 -47.25
N PRO A 52 11.15 -15.08 -47.00
CA PRO A 52 11.32 -15.64 -45.64
C PRO A 52 12.01 -14.70 -44.64
N GLN A 53 12.66 -13.65 -45.12
CA GLN A 53 13.27 -12.59 -44.30
C GLN A 53 12.27 -11.58 -43.75
N ALA A 54 11.12 -11.35 -44.40
CA ALA A 54 10.07 -10.45 -43.92
C ALA A 54 9.35 -11.06 -42.69
N ASP A 55 9.00 -12.35 -42.77
CA ASP A 55 8.36 -13.08 -41.66
C ASP A 55 9.30 -13.21 -40.44
N VAL A 56 10.61 -13.41 -40.68
CA VAL A 56 11.61 -13.44 -39.60
C VAL A 56 11.82 -12.07 -38.98
N ALA A 57 11.85 -10.99 -39.76
CA ALA A 57 11.98 -9.63 -39.25
C ALA A 57 10.73 -9.19 -38.45
N GLU A 58 9.54 -9.60 -38.88
CA GLU A 58 8.27 -9.31 -38.19
C GLU A 58 8.13 -10.11 -36.89
N LEU A 59 8.51 -11.39 -36.89
CA LEU A 59 8.59 -12.22 -35.69
C LEU A 59 9.65 -11.72 -34.70
N GLN A 60 10.81 -11.26 -35.19
CA GLN A 60 11.84 -10.64 -34.36
C GLN A 60 11.39 -9.28 -33.81
N GLY A 61 10.69 -8.47 -34.60
CA GLY A 61 10.09 -7.20 -34.18
C GLY A 61 9.05 -7.39 -33.07
N SER A 62 8.15 -8.35 -33.24
CA SER A 62 7.13 -8.72 -32.24
C SER A 62 7.76 -9.27 -30.95
N ARG A 63 8.76 -10.14 -31.08
CA ARG A 63 9.49 -10.71 -29.92
C ARG A 63 10.28 -9.65 -29.16
N ASN A 64 10.90 -8.70 -29.87
CA ASN A 64 11.62 -7.59 -29.26
C ASN A 64 10.67 -6.58 -28.59
N ALA A 65 9.52 -6.30 -29.20
CA ALA A 65 8.48 -5.45 -28.60
C ALA A 65 7.87 -6.09 -27.35
N SER A 66 7.57 -7.39 -27.39
CA SER A 66 7.10 -8.18 -26.24
C SER A 66 8.15 -8.21 -25.12
N SER A 67 9.42 -8.45 -25.44
CA SER A 67 10.51 -8.44 -24.45
C SER A 67 10.69 -7.07 -23.80
N LYS A 68 10.58 -5.97 -24.57
CA LYS A 68 10.65 -4.60 -24.04
C LYS A 68 9.45 -4.26 -23.17
N SER A 69 8.24 -4.65 -23.59
CA SER A 69 7.02 -4.47 -22.80
C SER A 69 7.09 -5.22 -21.47
N ASN A 70 7.56 -6.47 -21.50
CA ASN A 70 7.75 -7.28 -20.28
C ASN A 70 8.81 -6.67 -19.35
N SER A 71 9.89 -6.12 -19.92
CA SER A 71 10.91 -5.42 -19.15
C SER A 71 10.35 -4.15 -18.49
N LEU A 72 9.57 -3.34 -19.22
CA LEU A 72 8.96 -2.13 -18.67
C LEU A 72 7.96 -2.45 -17.56
N MET A 73 7.06 -3.41 -17.79
CA MET A 73 6.11 -3.85 -16.77
C MET A 73 6.86 -4.29 -15.50
N THR A 74 7.91 -5.10 -15.65
CA THR A 74 8.75 -5.53 -14.53
C THR A 74 9.35 -4.35 -13.75
N CYS A 75 9.82 -3.29 -14.41
CA CYS A 75 10.31 -2.08 -13.74
C CYS A 75 9.20 -1.38 -12.97
N ILE A 76 8.02 -1.19 -13.57
CA ILE A 76 6.85 -0.57 -12.90
C ILE A 76 6.44 -1.37 -11.66
N GLU A 77 6.39 -2.70 -11.78
CA GLU A 77 6.07 -3.57 -10.64
C GLU A 77 7.10 -3.45 -9.51
N GLN A 78 8.40 -3.35 -9.83
CA GLN A 78 9.45 -3.19 -8.83
C GLN A 78 9.31 -1.88 -8.06
N GLU A 79 9.04 -0.77 -8.75
CA GLU A 79 8.80 0.51 -8.09
C GLU A 79 7.50 0.51 -7.29
N ALA A 80 6.45 -0.17 -7.74
CA ALA A 80 5.22 -0.34 -6.96
C ALA A 80 5.45 -1.10 -5.65
N LYS A 81 6.26 -2.17 -5.70
CA LYS A 81 6.66 -2.97 -4.52
C LYS A 81 7.46 -2.13 -3.53
N LYS A 82 8.39 -1.29 -4.02
CA LYS A 82 9.14 -0.33 -3.19
C LYS A 82 8.21 0.72 -2.59
N TYR A 83 7.31 1.29 -3.38
CA TYR A 83 6.36 2.30 -2.91
C TYR A 83 5.53 1.82 -1.73
N LEU A 84 5.00 0.60 -1.83
CA LEU A 84 4.25 -0.06 -0.76
C LEU A 84 5.06 -0.15 0.53
N LEU A 85 6.27 -0.72 0.44
CA LEU A 85 7.08 -1.04 1.61
C LEU A 85 7.62 0.20 2.30
N LEU A 86 7.90 1.25 1.51
CA LEU A 86 8.63 2.42 1.99
C LEU A 86 7.74 3.62 2.31
N TYR A 87 6.68 3.84 1.55
CA TYR A 87 5.96 5.13 1.59
C TYR A 87 4.49 4.96 1.94
N HIS A 88 3.77 4.11 1.20
CA HIS A 88 2.30 4.04 1.30
C HIS A 88 1.80 2.60 1.29
N PHE A 89 1.50 2.08 2.49
CA PHE A 89 0.92 0.74 2.65
C PHE A 89 -0.48 0.63 2.02
N PHE A 90 -1.24 1.74 2.00
CA PHE A 90 -2.51 1.88 1.29
C PHE A 90 -2.32 2.77 0.06
N ILE A 91 -2.61 2.23 -1.13
CA ILE A 91 -2.48 2.99 -2.37
C ILE A 91 -3.62 3.98 -2.54
N ILE A 92 -3.28 5.24 -2.85
CA ILE A 92 -4.24 6.26 -3.26
C ILE A 92 -4.53 6.05 -4.75
N GLN A 93 -5.65 5.42 -5.07
CA GLN A 93 -5.99 5.05 -6.45
C GLN A 93 -6.05 6.26 -7.39
N SER A 94 -6.49 7.42 -6.88
CA SER A 94 -6.57 8.67 -7.65
C SER A 94 -5.21 9.29 -7.99
N LEU A 95 -4.09 8.64 -7.65
CA LEU A 95 -2.77 9.01 -8.15
C LEU A 95 -2.59 8.72 -9.64
N PHE A 96 -3.44 7.88 -10.23
CA PHE A 96 -3.29 7.45 -11.62
C PHE A 96 -4.51 7.80 -12.48
N PRO A 97 -4.31 8.22 -13.75
CA PRO A 97 -3.02 8.56 -14.36
C PRO A 97 -2.35 9.73 -13.63
N ALA A 98 -1.01 9.72 -13.56
CA ALA A 98 -0.30 10.71 -12.78
C ALA A 98 -0.44 12.10 -13.41
N ALA A 99 -0.80 13.09 -12.60
CA ALA A 99 -0.64 14.48 -12.97
C ALA A 99 0.87 14.85 -12.97
N PRO A 100 1.30 15.89 -13.72
CA PRO A 100 2.67 16.37 -13.66
C PRO A 100 3.12 16.65 -12.23
N ASN A 101 4.41 16.44 -11.95
CA ASN A 101 4.99 16.61 -10.61
C ASN A 101 4.63 18.01 -10.05
N PRO A 102 3.94 18.09 -8.90
CA PRO A 102 3.50 19.35 -8.33
C PRO A 102 4.66 20.20 -7.78
N ASN A 103 5.89 19.65 -7.68
CA ASN A 103 7.09 20.30 -7.17
C ASN A 103 6.88 20.96 -5.78
N THR A 104 6.13 20.28 -4.92
CA THR A 104 5.79 20.78 -3.59
C THR A 104 6.80 20.36 -2.52
N ASP A 105 6.97 21.20 -1.49
CA ASP A 105 7.85 20.92 -0.34
C ASP A 105 7.31 19.77 0.53
N GLN A 106 8.16 18.77 0.80
CA GLN A 106 7.81 17.52 1.48
C GLN A 106 7.42 17.66 2.94
N CYS A 107 7.91 18.71 3.58
CA CYS A 107 7.63 18.94 4.99
C CYS A 107 6.46 19.90 5.20
N ASN A 108 5.70 20.26 4.14
CA ASN A 108 4.61 21.20 4.28
C ASN A 108 3.44 20.58 5.07
N PRO A 109 3.13 21.06 6.29
CA PRO A 109 2.07 20.49 7.11
C PRO A 109 0.67 20.64 6.48
N ALA A 110 0.52 21.53 5.50
CA ALA A 110 -0.74 21.73 4.78
C ALA A 110 -1.19 20.47 4.02
N TRP A 111 -0.28 19.55 3.72
CA TRP A 111 -0.60 18.30 3.02
C TRP A 111 -1.59 17.43 3.79
N TRP A 112 -1.51 17.42 5.13
CA TRP A 112 -2.37 16.56 5.95
C TRP A 112 -3.77 17.16 6.19
N LYS A 113 -3.97 18.44 5.89
CA LYS A 113 -5.21 19.18 6.22
C LYS A 113 -6.36 18.96 5.24
N SER A 114 -6.07 18.50 4.02
CA SER A 114 -7.09 18.30 2.99
C SER A 114 -6.79 17.09 2.13
N GLN A 115 -7.83 16.52 1.52
CA GLN A 115 -7.67 15.39 0.59
C GLN A 115 -6.79 15.74 -0.62
N ASP A 116 -6.93 16.97 -1.14
CA ASP A 116 -6.07 17.49 -2.21
C ASP A 116 -4.60 17.64 -1.77
N GLY A 117 -4.38 18.11 -0.53
CA GLY A 117 -3.05 18.16 0.08
C GLY A 117 -2.41 16.78 0.17
N LYS A 118 -3.16 15.78 0.65
CA LYS A 118 -2.68 14.38 0.76
C LYS A 118 -2.33 13.81 -0.61
N LEU A 119 -3.17 14.07 -1.61
CA LEU A 119 -2.92 13.62 -2.98
C LEU A 119 -1.66 14.27 -3.58
N LYS A 120 -1.48 15.59 -3.41
CA LYS A 120 -0.28 16.30 -3.88
C LYS A 120 0.99 15.84 -3.16
N GLY A 121 0.89 15.59 -1.86
CA GLY A 121 1.99 15.02 -1.07
C GLY A 121 2.39 13.65 -1.58
N ALA A 122 1.43 12.72 -1.68
CA ALA A 122 1.68 11.37 -2.17
C ALA A 122 2.20 11.34 -3.61
N LEU A 123 1.70 12.24 -4.49
CA LEU A 123 2.21 12.38 -5.85
C LEU A 123 3.66 12.90 -5.87
N THR A 124 4.00 13.85 -5.01
CA THR A 124 5.38 14.34 -4.86
C THR A 124 6.31 13.20 -4.43
N GLU A 125 5.91 12.42 -3.43
CA GLU A 125 6.67 11.27 -2.96
C GLU A 125 6.84 10.20 -4.05
N LEU A 126 5.78 9.96 -4.82
CA LEU A 126 5.80 9.03 -5.96
C LEU A 126 6.85 9.46 -7.00
N TYR A 127 6.88 10.73 -7.40
CA TYR A 127 7.88 11.26 -8.33
C TYR A 127 9.31 11.27 -7.76
N LYS A 128 9.47 11.42 -6.44
CA LYS A 128 10.79 11.34 -5.79
C LYS A 128 11.33 9.91 -5.76
N MET A 129 10.45 8.93 -5.54
CA MET A 129 10.82 7.53 -5.44
C MET A 129 11.05 6.91 -6.82
N ILE A 130 10.15 7.18 -7.77
CA ILE A 130 10.24 6.58 -9.10
C ILE A 130 11.44 7.18 -9.86
N PRO A 131 12.27 6.33 -10.51
CA PRO A 131 13.34 6.78 -11.39
C PRO A 131 12.88 7.77 -12.47
N ALA A 132 13.68 8.80 -12.72
CA ALA A 132 13.31 9.91 -13.63
C ALA A 132 12.98 9.47 -15.07
N ASP A 133 13.59 8.38 -15.53
CA ASP A 133 13.32 7.76 -16.84
C ASP A 133 11.90 7.17 -16.96
N LEU A 134 11.21 6.92 -15.83
CA LEU A 134 9.83 6.44 -15.82
C LEU A 134 8.80 7.58 -15.66
N HIS A 135 9.23 8.82 -15.39
CA HIS A 135 8.31 9.94 -15.08
C HIS A 135 7.40 10.29 -16.25
N GLU A 136 7.91 10.29 -17.48
CA GLU A 136 7.08 10.52 -18.67
C GLU A 136 6.05 9.39 -18.86
N LEU A 137 6.44 8.16 -18.56
CA LEU A 137 5.58 6.98 -18.70
C LEU A 137 4.46 6.98 -17.66
N MET A 138 4.66 7.53 -16.46
CA MET A 138 3.59 7.69 -15.46
C MET A 138 2.39 8.49 -16.01
N VAL A 139 2.65 9.41 -16.94
CA VAL A 139 1.65 10.30 -17.54
C VAL A 139 1.14 9.74 -18.87
N THR A 140 2.05 9.23 -19.72
CA THR A 140 1.74 8.88 -21.11
C THR A 140 1.36 7.41 -21.31
N TYR A 141 1.87 6.50 -20.48
CA TYR A 141 1.61 5.06 -20.62
C TYR A 141 0.31 4.68 -19.92
N LYS A 142 -0.74 4.44 -20.71
CA LYS A 142 -2.11 4.15 -20.21
C LYS A 142 -2.19 3.02 -19.18
N GLN A 143 -1.31 2.01 -19.25
CA GLN A 143 -1.33 0.86 -18.35
C GLN A 143 -0.45 1.05 -17.12
N PHE A 144 0.26 2.19 -16.99
CA PHE A 144 1.18 2.42 -15.86
C PHE A 144 0.45 2.25 -14.53
N GLY A 145 -0.66 2.98 -14.35
CA GLY A 145 -1.44 2.94 -13.12
C GLY A 145 -2.01 1.56 -12.81
N SER A 146 -2.53 0.84 -13.80
CA SER A 146 -3.09 -0.50 -13.58
C SER A 146 -2.02 -1.51 -13.17
N VAL A 147 -0.87 -1.52 -13.85
CA VAL A 147 0.26 -2.41 -13.50
C VAL A 147 0.78 -2.06 -12.11
N PHE A 148 0.94 -0.77 -11.81
CA PHE A 148 1.42 -0.30 -10.51
C PHE A 148 0.47 -0.68 -9.36
N ILE A 149 -0.83 -0.41 -9.50
CA ILE A 149 -1.85 -0.74 -8.49
C ILE A 149 -1.93 -2.25 -8.27
N GLN A 150 -1.91 -3.05 -9.34
CA GLN A 150 -1.95 -4.50 -9.23
C GLN A 150 -0.71 -5.05 -8.51
N ALA A 151 0.48 -4.58 -8.88
CA ALA A 151 1.73 -5.01 -8.27
C ALA A 151 1.83 -4.61 -6.79
N HIS A 152 1.38 -3.39 -6.46
CA HIS A 152 1.26 -2.90 -5.09
C HIS A 152 0.33 -3.79 -4.25
N GLY A 153 -0.89 -4.06 -4.75
CA GLY A 153 -1.85 -4.91 -4.06
C GLY A 153 -1.38 -6.36 -3.87
N GLN A 154 -0.75 -6.94 -4.89
CA GLN A 154 -0.15 -8.27 -4.80
C GLN A 154 0.97 -8.31 -3.75
N GLU A 155 1.80 -7.28 -3.71
CA GLU A 155 2.89 -7.20 -2.75
C GLU A 155 2.40 -7.01 -1.32
N ARG A 156 1.33 -6.25 -1.12
CA ARG A 156 0.68 -6.10 0.18
C ARG A 156 0.20 -7.45 0.71
N SER A 157 -0.43 -8.25 -0.15
CA SER A 157 -0.84 -9.62 0.18
C SER A 157 0.35 -10.52 0.50
N ASN A 158 1.46 -10.40 -0.23
CA ASN A 158 2.69 -11.15 0.03
C ASN A 158 3.29 -10.80 1.39
N VAL A 159 3.41 -9.51 1.71
CA VAL A 159 3.90 -9.02 3.01
C VAL A 159 3.02 -9.54 4.14
N LEU A 160 1.71 -9.39 4.00
CA LEU A 160 0.76 -9.85 4.99
C LEU A 160 0.86 -11.37 5.24
N LYS A 161 1.00 -12.17 4.16
CA LYS A 161 1.16 -13.61 4.27
C LYS A 161 2.40 -13.98 5.10
N VAL A 162 3.56 -13.42 4.76
CA VAL A 162 4.82 -13.70 5.46
C VAL A 162 4.72 -13.33 6.95
N ILE A 163 4.10 -12.20 7.28
CA ILE A 163 3.93 -11.78 8.67
C ILE A 163 2.93 -12.69 9.42
N LYS A 164 1.82 -13.07 8.77
CA LYS A 164 0.84 -14.03 9.33
C LYS A 164 1.54 -15.35 9.70
N ASP A 165 2.38 -15.87 8.81
CA ASP A 165 3.15 -17.10 9.04
C ASP A 165 4.12 -16.97 10.23
N CYS A 166 4.59 -15.76 10.54
CA CYS A 166 5.49 -15.50 11.67
C CYS A 166 4.76 -15.09 12.97
N SER A 167 3.44 -14.93 12.96
CA SER A 167 2.70 -14.25 14.03
C SER A 167 2.83 -14.93 15.40
N GLY A 168 2.82 -16.27 15.43
CA GLY A 168 3.05 -17.02 16.67
C GLY A 168 4.37 -16.65 17.36
N MET A 169 5.45 -16.48 16.58
CA MET A 169 6.76 -16.06 17.12
C MET A 169 6.79 -14.59 17.50
N LEU A 170 6.11 -13.73 16.73
CA LEU A 170 6.04 -12.30 16.99
C LEU A 170 5.37 -12.01 18.34
N PHE A 171 4.28 -12.73 18.64
CA PHE A 171 3.46 -12.47 19.83
C PHE A 171 3.72 -13.40 21.03
N ALA A 172 4.59 -14.42 20.89
CA ALA A 172 5.00 -15.29 21.99
C ALA A 172 5.48 -14.55 23.26
N PRO A 173 6.29 -13.46 23.17
CA PRO A 173 6.70 -12.70 24.37
C PRO A 173 5.55 -12.06 25.14
N TYR A 174 4.38 -11.90 24.52
CA TYR A 174 3.18 -11.32 25.13
C TYR A 174 2.21 -12.39 25.63
N ASN A 175 2.64 -13.66 25.70
CA ASN A 175 1.82 -14.80 26.11
C ASN A 175 0.55 -15.03 25.25
N ILE A 176 0.61 -14.66 23.98
CA ILE A 176 -0.45 -14.96 23.00
C ILE A 176 -0.19 -16.35 22.42
N SER A 177 -1.18 -17.25 22.50
CA SER A 177 -1.05 -18.59 21.92
C SER A 177 -0.88 -18.52 20.40
N PRO A 178 0.13 -19.20 19.81
CA PRO A 178 0.29 -19.31 18.35
C PRO A 178 -0.96 -19.85 17.65
N ASP A 179 -1.73 -20.71 18.32
CA ASP A 179 -2.94 -21.34 17.76
C ASP A 179 -4.02 -20.31 17.39
N LEU A 180 -3.97 -19.11 17.98
CA LEU A 180 -4.88 -18.01 17.65
C LEU A 180 -4.64 -17.46 16.23
N PHE A 181 -3.44 -17.65 15.68
CA PHE A 181 -3.10 -17.17 14.33
C PHE A 181 -3.30 -18.23 13.25
N THR A 182 -3.36 -19.52 13.62
CA THR A 182 -3.67 -20.63 12.71
C THR A 182 -5.16 -20.98 12.69
N GLY A 183 -5.90 -20.56 13.72
CA GLY A 183 -7.35 -20.75 13.85
C GLY A 183 -8.20 -19.74 13.07
N LYS A 184 -9.53 -19.81 13.27
CA LYS A 184 -10.46 -18.84 12.68
C LYS A 184 -10.27 -17.47 13.37
N PRO A 185 -10.31 -16.34 12.64
CA PRO A 185 -10.18 -14.99 13.21
C PRO A 185 -11.11 -14.74 14.41
N ALA A 186 -12.33 -15.28 14.36
CA ALA A 186 -13.31 -15.22 15.44
C ALA A 186 -12.80 -15.71 16.81
N CYS A 187 -11.79 -16.59 16.86
CA CYS A 187 -11.18 -17.04 18.11
C CYS A 187 -10.49 -15.91 18.89
N LYS A 188 -10.15 -14.80 18.24
CA LYS A 188 -9.55 -13.61 18.88
C LYS A 188 -10.58 -12.65 19.45
N LYS A 189 -11.85 -12.74 19.02
CA LYS A 189 -12.92 -11.79 19.39
C LYS A 189 -13.05 -11.63 20.91
N ASP A 190 -13.04 -12.74 21.62
CA ASP A 190 -13.19 -12.78 23.08
C ASP A 190 -11.85 -13.08 23.80
N ASN A 191 -10.73 -13.05 23.07
CA ASN A 191 -9.43 -13.33 23.66
C ASN A 191 -8.96 -12.13 24.50
N LYS A 192 -9.02 -12.29 25.83
CA LYS A 192 -8.67 -11.23 26.78
C LYS A 192 -7.25 -10.67 26.58
N ALA A 193 -6.28 -11.49 26.19
CA ALA A 193 -4.91 -11.02 26.01
C ALA A 193 -4.77 -10.13 24.76
N CYS A 194 -5.41 -10.51 23.63
CA CYS A 194 -5.50 -9.65 22.45
C CYS A 194 -6.23 -8.34 22.76
N LEU A 195 -7.38 -8.41 23.44
CA LEU A 195 -8.19 -7.23 23.78
C LEU A 195 -7.43 -6.26 24.69
N VAL A 196 -6.67 -6.75 25.67
CA VAL A 196 -5.80 -5.92 26.52
C VAL A 196 -4.72 -5.23 25.69
N LEU A 197 -4.05 -5.94 24.78
CA LEU A 197 -3.01 -5.39 23.92
C LEU A 197 -3.52 -4.37 22.89
N LEU A 198 -4.81 -4.42 22.57
CA LEU A 198 -5.52 -3.48 21.71
C LEU A 198 -6.29 -2.39 22.50
N LYS A 199 -6.22 -2.40 23.84
CA LYS A 199 -6.99 -1.51 24.73
C LYS A 199 -8.49 -1.51 24.40
N LYS A 200 -9.03 -2.67 24.03
CA LYS A 200 -10.45 -2.88 23.76
C LYS A 200 -11.14 -3.39 25.03
N ASP A 201 -11.86 -2.52 25.72
CA ASP A 201 -12.61 -2.81 26.95
C ASP A 201 -14.09 -3.18 26.70
N GLY A 202 -14.42 -3.60 25.47
CA GLY A 202 -15.77 -3.97 25.07
C GLY A 202 -16.66 -2.79 24.66
N VAL A 203 -16.61 -1.67 25.38
CA VAL A 203 -17.47 -0.50 25.13
C VAL A 203 -16.80 0.55 24.25
N ARG A 204 -15.49 0.79 24.39
CA ARG A 204 -14.80 1.82 23.62
C ARG A 204 -14.50 1.39 22.20
N GLU A 205 -14.41 2.36 21.31
CA GLU A 205 -13.80 2.21 20.00
C GLU A 205 -12.31 1.85 20.16
N TYR A 206 -11.74 1.24 19.12
CA TYR A 206 -10.31 0.99 19.08
C TYR A 206 -9.56 2.32 19.00
N THR A 207 -8.39 2.39 19.64
CA THR A 207 -7.56 3.58 19.73
C THR A 207 -6.28 3.42 18.91
N CYS A 208 -5.81 4.51 18.32
CA CYS A 208 -4.48 4.59 17.68
C CYS A 208 -3.32 4.47 18.68
N PHE A 209 -3.61 4.35 19.98
CA PHE A 209 -2.62 4.13 21.01
C PHE A 209 -2.77 2.73 21.61
N ALA A 210 -2.86 1.70 20.77
CA ALA A 210 -2.91 0.32 21.25
C ALA A 210 -1.65 0.00 22.09
N PRO A 211 -1.79 -0.58 23.31
CA PRO A 211 -0.68 -0.91 24.19
C PRO A 211 0.45 -1.71 23.55
N ILE A 212 0.13 -2.57 22.58
CA ILE A 212 1.14 -3.34 21.82
C ILE A 212 2.15 -2.45 21.07
N LEU A 213 1.84 -1.18 20.82
CA LEU A 213 2.71 -0.24 20.11
C LEU A 213 3.76 0.39 21.04
N PHE A 214 3.62 0.23 22.36
CA PHE A 214 4.53 0.80 23.35
C PHE A 214 5.68 -0.16 23.68
N ALA A 215 6.82 0.39 24.10
CA ALA A 215 7.98 -0.38 24.57
C ALA A 215 7.60 -1.39 25.67
N ASP A 216 6.76 -0.96 26.62
CA ASP A 216 6.10 -1.82 27.59
C ASP A 216 4.59 -1.64 27.47
N PRO A 217 3.82 -2.66 27.03
CA PRO A 217 2.37 -2.56 26.93
C PRO A 217 1.64 -2.28 28.25
N LYS A 218 2.31 -2.44 29.40
CA LYS A 218 1.74 -2.09 30.71
C LYS A 218 1.96 -0.61 31.07
N GLN A 219 2.85 0.08 30.36
CA GLN A 219 3.24 1.46 30.62
C GLN A 219 3.16 2.27 29.32
N MET A 220 2.01 2.91 29.12
CA MET A 220 1.73 3.69 27.92
C MET A 220 2.30 5.12 28.02
N VAL A 221 3.63 5.23 28.12
CA VAL A 221 4.33 6.54 28.20
C VAL A 221 4.70 7.05 26.81
N THR A 222 4.68 8.36 26.62
CA THR A 222 4.86 9.02 25.31
C THR A 222 6.20 8.69 24.66
N GLY A 223 7.29 8.69 25.45
CA GLY A 223 8.62 8.29 24.97
C GLY A 223 8.75 6.82 24.57
N GLY A 224 7.79 5.97 24.94
CA GLY A 224 7.73 4.54 24.64
C GLY A 224 6.83 4.18 23.45
N LEU A 225 6.01 5.10 22.95
CA LEU A 225 5.15 4.86 21.79
C LEU A 225 5.98 4.55 20.54
N LEU A 226 5.52 3.59 19.74
CA LEU A 226 6.18 3.00 18.56
C LEU A 226 7.51 2.29 18.82
N LYS A 227 7.93 2.13 20.09
CA LYS A 227 9.18 1.42 20.45
C LYS A 227 8.97 -0.05 20.82
N SER A 228 7.79 -0.60 20.52
CA SER A 228 7.52 -2.00 20.79
C SER A 228 8.46 -2.93 20.00
N PRO A 229 9.10 -3.93 20.65
CA PRO A 229 9.99 -4.87 19.95
C PRO A 229 9.33 -5.63 18.79
N VAL A 230 8.00 -5.80 18.82
CA VAL A 230 7.27 -6.45 17.73
C VAL A 230 7.27 -5.60 16.46
N LEU A 231 7.21 -4.26 16.59
CA LEU A 231 7.26 -3.35 15.44
C LEU A 231 8.61 -3.43 14.75
N VAL A 232 9.71 -3.46 15.51
CA VAL A 232 11.05 -3.67 14.96
C VAL A 232 11.11 -4.99 14.18
N LYS A 233 10.62 -6.10 14.76
CA LYS A 233 10.64 -7.41 14.10
C LYS A 233 9.83 -7.43 12.79
N VAL A 234 8.66 -6.79 12.77
CA VAL A 234 7.82 -6.66 11.57
C VAL A 234 8.50 -5.79 10.51
N SER A 235 9.11 -4.67 10.91
CA SER A 235 9.87 -3.79 10.01
C SER A 235 11.17 -4.42 9.48
N MET A 236 11.76 -5.37 10.22
CA MET A 236 13.05 -5.96 9.91
C MET A 236 13.05 -7.08 8.89
N HIS A 237 11.94 -7.79 8.73
CA HIS A 237 11.83 -9.07 8.03
C HIS A 237 13.15 -9.70 7.57
N GLU A 238 13.85 -10.30 8.56
CA GLU A 238 15.05 -11.17 8.57
C GLU A 238 16.32 -10.58 9.20
N ASN A 239 16.69 -11.09 10.39
CA ASN A 239 18.07 -11.49 10.73
C ASN A 239 18.20 -11.93 12.20
N LYS A 240 18.02 -13.24 12.47
CA LYS A 240 18.92 -14.06 13.30
C LYS A 240 18.83 -15.52 12.83
N HIS A 241 19.95 -16.03 12.29
CA HIS A 241 20.22 -17.44 11.91
C HIS A 241 19.83 -17.89 10.48
N GLY A 242 20.70 -17.61 9.51
CA GLY A 242 20.77 -18.38 8.24
C GLY A 242 19.66 -18.16 7.22
N TRP A 243 18.79 -17.17 7.43
CA TRP A 243 17.77 -16.76 6.45
C TRP A 243 18.33 -15.74 5.45
N PRO A 244 17.71 -15.60 4.26
CA PRO A 244 18.09 -14.63 3.24
C PRO A 244 18.22 -13.17 3.77
N PRO A 245 18.76 -12.23 2.97
CA PRO A 245 18.75 -10.83 3.36
C PRO A 245 17.32 -10.29 3.44
N ALA A 246 17.08 -9.39 4.39
CA ALA A 246 15.79 -8.78 4.61
C ALA A 246 15.24 -8.12 3.35
N ARG A 247 13.93 -8.14 3.17
CA ARG A 247 13.29 -7.71 1.91
C ARG A 247 13.63 -6.27 1.53
N GLY A 248 13.73 -5.38 2.52
CA GLY A 248 14.18 -3.99 2.33
C GLY A 248 15.65 -3.87 1.92
N GLN A 249 16.53 -4.71 2.47
CA GLN A 249 17.95 -4.74 2.08
C GLN A 249 18.14 -5.23 0.65
N LYS A 250 17.33 -6.22 0.21
CA LYS A 250 17.30 -6.65 -1.20
C LYS A 250 16.87 -5.52 -2.16
N MET A 251 16.15 -4.53 -1.65
CA MET A 251 15.73 -3.33 -2.39
C MET A 251 16.69 -2.14 -2.22
N GLY A 252 17.85 -2.33 -1.59
CA GLY A 252 18.87 -1.29 -1.41
C GLY A 252 18.56 -0.27 -0.31
N MET A 253 17.64 -0.58 0.62
CA MET A 253 17.33 0.33 1.73
C MET A 253 18.55 0.55 2.64
N LEU A 254 18.85 1.83 2.91
CA LEU A 254 19.92 2.25 3.81
C LEU A 254 19.40 2.78 5.15
N SER A 255 18.10 3.04 5.25
CA SER A 255 17.43 3.55 6.45
C SER A 255 15.96 3.12 6.48
N ILE A 256 15.36 3.18 7.66
CA ILE A 256 13.92 3.05 7.87
C ILE A 256 13.20 4.26 7.27
N THR A 257 11.95 4.07 6.88
CA THR A 257 11.04 5.14 6.43
C THR A 257 9.82 5.22 7.35
N GLU A 258 9.18 6.37 7.35
CA GLU A 258 7.98 6.66 8.12
C GLU A 258 6.83 5.71 7.72
N GLY A 259 6.68 5.47 6.41
CA GLY A 259 5.68 4.55 5.86
C GLY A 259 5.87 3.10 6.32
N LEU A 260 7.12 2.64 6.46
CA LEU A 260 7.42 1.30 6.96
C LEU A 260 7.05 1.15 8.45
N ILE A 261 7.34 2.17 9.27
CA ILE A 261 6.95 2.18 10.70
C ILE A 261 5.42 2.21 10.83
N ALA A 262 4.75 3.12 10.11
CA ALA A 262 3.29 3.21 10.12
C ALA A 262 2.64 1.90 9.65
N GLY A 263 3.16 1.28 8.58
CA GLY A 263 2.71 -0.01 8.08
C GLY A 263 2.85 -1.13 9.12
N ALA A 264 3.98 -1.18 9.83
CA ALA A 264 4.19 -2.14 10.91
C ALA A 264 3.17 -1.98 12.04
N CYS A 265 2.78 -0.74 12.39
CA CYS A 265 1.75 -0.48 13.39
C CYS A 265 0.41 -1.08 12.99
N ILE A 266 -0.01 -0.84 11.74
CA ILE A 266 -1.26 -1.40 11.19
C ILE A 266 -1.24 -2.92 11.17
N LEU A 267 -0.14 -3.51 10.69
CA LEU A 267 0.01 -4.95 10.62
C LEU A 267 -0.08 -5.60 12.00
N VAL A 268 0.61 -5.05 13.01
CA VAL A 268 0.57 -5.57 14.38
C VAL A 268 -0.83 -5.49 14.98
N GLN A 269 -1.51 -4.36 14.82
CA GLN A 269 -2.88 -4.20 15.31
C GLN A 269 -3.85 -5.15 14.62
N PHE A 270 -3.81 -5.23 13.29
CA PHE A 270 -4.62 -6.15 12.50
C PHE A 270 -4.41 -7.62 12.90
N LEU A 271 -3.17 -8.04 13.15
CA LEU A 271 -2.89 -9.43 13.55
C LEU A 271 -3.49 -9.79 14.90
N LEU A 272 -3.61 -8.84 15.82
CA LEU A 272 -4.28 -9.07 17.11
C LEU A 272 -5.79 -8.94 17.02
N SER A 273 -6.28 -8.22 16.01
CA SER A 273 -7.71 -8.04 15.76
C SER A 273 -8.36 -9.33 15.24
N HIS A 274 -9.69 -9.38 15.28
CA HIS A 274 -10.48 -10.50 14.78
C HIS A 274 -11.04 -10.25 13.38
N ASP A 275 -10.53 -9.23 12.67
CA ASP A 275 -10.90 -9.00 11.28
C ASP A 275 -10.35 -10.13 10.39
N PRO A 276 -11.16 -10.65 9.45
CA PRO A 276 -10.71 -11.73 8.57
C PRO A 276 -9.68 -11.25 7.53
N GLU A 277 -9.81 -10.00 7.08
CA GLU A 277 -9.01 -9.40 6.01
C GLU A 277 -8.56 -7.99 6.36
N LEU A 278 -7.38 -7.60 5.87
CA LEU A 278 -6.84 -6.26 6.04
C LEU A 278 -7.31 -5.36 4.90
N SER A 279 -8.45 -4.72 5.11
CA SER A 279 -9.01 -3.65 4.28
C SER A 279 -8.73 -2.27 4.88
N ALA A 280 -9.17 -1.19 4.21
CA ALA A 280 -9.06 0.17 4.75
C ALA A 280 -9.80 0.32 6.09
N THR A 281 -10.96 -0.33 6.21
CA THR A 281 -11.73 -0.46 7.44
C THR A 281 -11.98 -1.94 7.74
N GLY A 282 -11.76 -2.37 8.99
CA GLY A 282 -12.01 -3.74 9.43
C GLY A 282 -13.49 -4.11 9.39
N ALA A 283 -13.82 -5.27 8.81
CA ALA A 283 -15.20 -5.71 8.64
C ALA A 283 -15.92 -6.00 9.97
N GLU A 284 -15.19 -6.51 10.96
CA GLU A 284 -15.76 -6.91 12.26
C GLU A 284 -15.50 -5.85 13.33
N THR A 285 -14.28 -5.32 13.35
CA THR A 285 -13.85 -4.37 14.39
C THR A 285 -14.25 -2.93 14.09
N GLN A 286 -14.54 -2.62 12.82
CA GLN A 286 -14.73 -1.26 12.29
C GLN A 286 -13.51 -0.33 12.48
N VAL A 287 -12.33 -0.89 12.79
CA VAL A 287 -11.06 -0.14 12.85
C VAL A 287 -10.76 0.45 11.48
N ASN A 288 -10.59 1.77 11.41
CA ASN A 288 -10.18 2.44 10.18
C ASN A 288 -8.64 2.42 10.03
N TYR A 289 -8.11 1.26 9.64
CA TYR A 289 -6.67 1.04 9.45
C TYR A 289 -6.01 2.07 8.52
N GLN A 290 -6.72 2.57 7.50
CA GLN A 290 -6.16 3.61 6.63
C GLN A 290 -6.04 4.96 7.35
N SER A 291 -7.04 5.35 8.14
CA SER A 291 -6.97 6.58 8.93
C SER A 291 -5.91 6.48 10.03
N GLU A 292 -5.75 5.32 10.68
CA GLU A 292 -4.68 5.11 11.65
C GLU A 292 -3.30 5.17 10.98
N TYR A 293 -3.17 4.61 9.78
CA TYR A 293 -1.94 4.68 9.00
C TYR A 293 -1.55 6.14 8.73
N ASP A 294 -2.49 6.93 8.21
CA ASP A 294 -2.31 8.36 7.95
C ASP A 294 -1.94 9.13 9.23
N PHE A 295 -2.55 8.77 10.37
CA PHE A 295 -2.24 9.37 11.67
C PHE A 295 -0.77 9.15 12.07
N TYR A 296 -0.27 7.91 12.03
CA TYR A 296 1.14 7.64 12.36
C TYR A 296 2.08 8.31 11.37
N LEU A 297 1.73 8.27 10.08
CA LEU A 297 2.51 8.88 9.02
C LEU A 297 2.64 10.39 9.23
N GLU A 298 1.54 11.10 9.48
CA GLU A 298 1.54 12.54 9.79
C GLU A 298 2.45 12.86 10.99
N LYS A 299 2.35 12.08 12.07
CA LYS A 299 3.16 12.31 13.28
C LYS A 299 4.66 12.12 13.03
N LEU A 300 5.03 11.12 12.23
CA LEU A 300 6.43 10.88 11.87
C LEU A 300 6.96 11.94 10.89
N PHE A 301 6.14 12.39 9.93
CA PHE A 301 6.53 13.42 8.95
C PHE A 301 6.74 14.81 9.54
N LYS A 302 6.15 15.13 10.69
CA LYS A 302 6.33 16.42 11.36
C LYS A 302 7.77 16.71 11.77
N ALA A 303 8.66 15.70 11.74
CA ALA A 303 10.07 15.83 12.13
C ALA A 303 10.26 16.48 13.52
N SER A 304 9.30 16.25 14.42
CA SER A 304 9.41 16.67 15.82
C SER A 304 10.58 15.94 16.51
N PRO A 305 11.07 16.41 17.66
CA PRO A 305 12.09 15.70 18.42
C PRO A 305 11.72 14.23 18.70
N TRP A 306 10.44 13.98 18.96
CA TRP A 306 9.90 12.62 19.07
C TRP A 306 10.07 11.82 17.78
N ALA A 307 9.62 12.37 16.64
CA ALA A 307 9.69 11.67 15.35
C ALA A 307 11.15 11.36 14.96
N VAL A 308 12.07 12.31 15.15
CA VAL A 308 13.51 12.11 14.92
C VAL A 308 14.06 11.01 15.84
N SER A 309 13.66 10.99 17.11
CA SER A 309 14.01 9.93 18.06
C SER A 309 13.50 8.56 17.60
N MET A 310 12.28 8.47 17.07
CA MET A 310 11.73 7.23 16.52
C MET A 310 12.51 6.75 15.30
N MET A 311 12.77 7.64 14.34
CA MET A 311 13.55 7.30 13.14
C MET A 311 14.96 6.81 13.51
N ASN A 312 15.62 7.44 14.49
CA ASN A 312 16.92 7.00 14.98
C ASN A 312 16.86 5.64 15.67
N PHE A 313 15.87 5.42 16.54
CA PHE A 313 15.65 4.14 17.21
C PHE A 313 15.50 3.00 16.20
N PHE A 314 14.59 3.14 15.23
CA PHE A 314 14.40 2.12 14.21
C PHE A 314 15.62 1.96 13.30
N ASN A 315 16.36 3.03 12.98
CA ASN A 315 17.59 2.90 12.20
C ASN A 315 18.69 2.13 12.94
N GLN A 316 18.79 2.31 14.26
CA GLN A 316 19.75 1.59 15.11
C GLN A 316 19.39 0.12 15.25
N GLU A 317 18.14 -0.18 15.60
CA GLU A 317 17.64 -1.55 15.71
C GLU A 317 17.67 -2.27 14.35
N VAL A 318 17.17 -1.54 13.33
CA VAL A 318 17.26 -1.65 11.85
C VAL A 318 18.55 -2.22 11.26
N PHE A 319 19.54 -1.33 11.27
CA PHE A 319 20.71 -1.40 10.41
C PHE A 319 22.00 -1.51 11.22
N ARG A 320 21.92 -1.60 12.56
CA ARG A 320 23.06 -1.71 13.49
C ARG A 320 24.23 -0.81 13.09
N LYS A 321 24.04 0.51 13.08
CA LYS A 321 25.18 1.41 13.29
C LYS A 321 25.57 1.27 14.76
N GLY A 322 26.71 0.62 15.01
CA GLY A 322 27.06 0.10 16.32
C GLY A 322 27.03 1.14 17.44
N SER A 323 26.15 0.91 18.42
CA SER A 323 26.44 1.13 19.84
C SER A 323 25.56 0.19 20.65
N GLN A 324 26.19 -0.57 21.54
CA GLN A 324 25.54 -1.50 22.46
C GLN A 324 24.54 -0.74 23.34
N LEU A 325 23.26 -1.14 23.34
CA LEU A 325 22.28 -0.59 24.27
C LEU A 325 22.53 -1.23 25.65
N ALA A 326 23.20 -0.49 26.52
CA ALA A 326 23.23 -0.78 27.95
C ALA A 326 21.85 -0.42 28.55
N ASN A 327 21.40 -1.27 29.48
CA ASN A 327 20.26 -1.09 30.37
C ASN A 327 20.07 0.35 30.85
N VAL A 328 18.86 0.91 30.74
CA VAL A 328 18.44 2.07 31.53
C VAL A 328 16.99 1.88 32.02
N LYS A 329 16.82 2.06 33.34
CA LYS A 329 15.54 2.12 34.07
C LYS A 329 14.87 3.48 33.83
N PHE A 330 13.54 3.49 33.74
CA PHE A 330 12.75 4.71 33.61
C PHE A 330 12.21 5.20 34.96
N GLU A 331 12.24 6.52 35.18
CA GLU A 331 11.56 7.22 36.27
C GLU A 331 10.24 7.85 35.80
N VAL A 332 9.30 7.92 36.74
CA VAL A 332 7.89 8.34 36.59
C VAL A 332 7.73 9.79 37.05
N PHE A 333 6.91 10.58 36.36
CA PHE A 333 6.36 11.84 36.88
C PHE A 333 4.83 11.91 36.76
N ALA A 334 4.22 12.66 37.67
CA ALA A 334 2.78 12.68 37.94
C ALA A 334 2.17 14.10 37.98
N ASN A 335 0.86 14.17 37.66
CA ASN A 335 -0.22 15.14 38.02
C ASN A 335 -0.20 16.56 37.35
N VAL A 336 -1.30 17.27 37.05
CA VAL A 336 -2.73 17.34 37.51
C VAL A 336 -3.71 17.71 36.36
N GLU A 337 -4.96 17.27 36.52
CA GLU A 337 -6.22 17.44 35.76
C GLU A 337 -6.58 18.80 35.11
N GLN A 338 -7.02 18.71 33.85
CA GLN A 338 -8.25 19.33 33.34
C GLN A 338 -9.06 18.26 32.60
N LEU A 339 -10.34 18.49 32.31
CA LEU A 339 -11.22 17.50 31.65
C LEU A 339 -10.85 17.35 30.15
N HIS A 340 -9.68 16.78 29.90
CA HIS A 340 -9.13 16.35 28.63
C HIS A 340 -9.06 14.83 28.65
N THR A 341 -9.21 14.17 27.51
CA THR A 341 -8.95 12.73 27.49
C THR A 341 -7.44 12.52 27.67
N TRP A 342 -7.03 11.42 28.31
CA TRP A 342 -5.59 11.07 28.39
C TRP A 342 -4.92 11.06 27.00
N GLU A 343 -5.68 10.80 25.94
CA GLU A 343 -5.20 10.86 24.55
C GLU A 343 -4.87 12.27 24.09
N ASP A 344 -5.65 13.28 24.52
CA ASP A 344 -5.38 14.68 24.22
C ASP A 344 -4.11 15.16 24.93
N GLU A 345 -3.96 14.85 26.22
CA GLU A 345 -2.75 15.15 27.00
C GLU A 345 -1.53 14.47 26.39
N PHE A 346 -1.69 13.20 25.98
CA PHE A 346 -0.64 12.42 25.31
C PHE A 346 -0.24 13.03 23.97
N LEU A 347 -1.21 13.48 23.17
CA LEU A 347 -0.97 14.15 21.89
C LEU A 347 -0.26 15.49 22.07
N ASP A 348 -0.63 16.25 23.08
CA ASP A 348 0.03 17.51 23.43
C ASP A 348 1.46 17.27 23.91
N GLU A 349 1.68 16.27 24.76
CA GLU A 349 3.03 15.86 25.17
C GLU A 349 3.87 15.46 23.95
N LEU A 350 3.32 14.64 23.05
CA LEU A 350 3.99 14.19 21.82
C LEU A 350 4.46 15.35 20.93
N ASN A 351 3.67 16.43 20.86
CA ASN A 351 3.99 17.62 20.08
C ASN A 351 5.01 18.53 20.79
N ASN A 352 5.09 18.46 22.13
CA ASN A 352 5.86 19.37 22.98
C ASN A 352 7.09 18.71 23.64
N ILE A 353 7.48 17.48 23.25
CA ILE A 353 8.65 16.81 23.83
C ILE A 353 9.92 17.66 23.60
N ASP A 354 10.44 18.22 24.69
CA ASP A 354 11.67 19.00 24.70
C ASP A 354 12.88 18.08 24.39
N PRO A 355 13.75 18.42 23.41
CA PRO A 355 14.93 17.63 23.07
C PRO A 355 15.92 17.43 24.23
N THR A 356 15.84 18.20 25.31
CA THR A 356 16.71 18.06 26.48
C THR A 356 16.38 16.86 27.37
N CYS A 357 15.20 16.24 27.24
CA CYS A 357 14.81 15.05 28.00
C CYS A 357 15.51 13.74 27.55
N PHE A 358 16.34 13.76 26.50
CA PHE A 358 17.12 12.60 26.04
C PHE A 358 18.59 12.60 26.52
N HIS A 359 18.96 13.54 27.41
CA HIS A 359 20.32 13.67 27.93
C HIS A 359 20.38 13.68 29.46
N THR A 360 19.85 12.64 30.10
CA THR A 360 20.35 12.19 31.41
C THR A 360 19.95 10.73 31.64
N ALA A 361 20.84 9.82 31.26
CA ALA A 361 21.26 8.63 32.00
C ALA A 361 22.21 7.80 31.12
#